data_AF-A0A4U8TQH6-F1
#
_entry.id   AF-A0A4U8TQH6-F1
#
_cell.length_a   1.000
_cell.length_b   1.000
_cell.length_c   1.000
_cell.angle_alpha   90.00
_cell.angle_beta   90.00
_cell.angle_gamma   90.00
#
_symmetry.space_group_name_H-M   'P 1'
#
loop_
_entity.id
_entity.type
_entity.pdbx_description
1 polymer ?
#
loop_
_entity_poly.entity_id
_entity_poly.type
_entity_poly.pdbx_seq_one_letter_code
_entity_poly.pdbx_strand_id
1 'polypeptide(L)'
;MQEGQETQGNNGALQASIVGENWKGKVTKDSLSSLQGRLAQIKNANSIGSLGFLQLKSPVVGLILGLLFGGFAADRFYKGDVGLGILKLLVVWGSFFMAMMVGAFSTAVGAVAAGEAGAAAGMVAGLGFGFVGFLIGFFWILLDLLLVWKGIKRDNFNKINTQLLLCGV
;
A
#
# COMPACT_ATOMS: atom_id res chain seq x y z
N MET A 1 40.86 -5.21 30.24
CA MET A 1 40.13 -4.19 29.46
C MET A 1 39.82 -4.64 28.02
N GLN A 2 40.55 -5.60 27.43
CA GLN A 2 40.27 -6.14 26.08
C GLN A 2 39.02 -7.04 26.01
N GLU A 3 38.77 -7.91 27.00
CA GLU A 3 37.59 -8.81 27.05
C GLU A 3 36.23 -8.07 26.97
N GLY A 4 36.13 -6.88 27.55
CA GLY A 4 34.90 -6.09 27.57
C GLY A 4 34.56 -5.43 26.22
N GLN A 5 35.56 -5.19 25.37
CA GLN A 5 35.35 -4.64 24.02
C GLN A 5 35.00 -5.74 23.01
N GLU A 6 35.56 -6.94 23.19
CA GLU A 6 35.31 -8.10 22.32
C GLU A 6 33.88 -8.66 22.50
N THR A 7 33.40 -8.73 23.75
CA THR A 7 32.01 -9.11 24.07
C THR A 7 30.98 -8.09 23.58
N GLN A 8 31.29 -6.79 23.64
CA GLN A 8 30.43 -5.76 23.04
C GLN A 8 30.43 -5.80 21.49
N GLY A 9 31.58 -6.07 20.87
CA GLY A 9 31.70 -6.25 19.43
C GLY A 9 30.85 -7.42 18.90
N ASN A 10 30.91 -8.57 19.58
CA ASN A 10 30.07 -9.73 19.24
C ASN A 10 28.57 -9.46 19.40
N ASN A 11 28.17 -8.76 20.46
CA ASN A 11 26.76 -8.39 20.67
C ASN A 11 26.26 -7.37 19.65
N GLY A 12 27.09 -6.45 19.19
CA GLY A 12 26.74 -5.48 18.13
C GLY A 12 26.56 -6.15 16.77
N ALA A 13 27.47 -7.05 16.38
CA ALA A 13 27.37 -7.80 15.13
C ALA A 13 26.14 -8.73 15.11
N LEU A 14 25.84 -9.39 16.23
CA LEU A 14 24.64 -10.21 16.37
C LEU A 14 23.37 -9.36 16.21
N GLN A 15 23.29 -8.20 16.88
CA GLN A 15 22.15 -7.29 16.74
C GLN A 15 22.00 -6.76 15.32
N ALA A 16 23.10 -6.42 14.64
CA ALA A 16 23.07 -5.98 13.24
C ALA A 16 22.49 -7.07 12.32
N SER A 17 22.87 -8.34 12.53
CA SER A 17 22.33 -9.45 11.74
C SER A 17 20.81 -9.62 11.93
N ILE A 18 20.34 -9.56 13.18
CA ILE A 18 18.91 -9.68 13.53
C ILE A 18 18.10 -8.52 12.93
N VAL A 19 18.61 -7.29 13.06
CA VAL A 19 17.97 -6.09 12.50
C VAL A 19 17.92 -6.16 10.96
N GLY A 20 19.04 -6.53 10.34
CA GLY A 20 19.13 -6.69 8.88
C GLY A 20 18.21 -7.77 8.34
N GLU A 21 17.97 -8.84 9.10
CA GLU A 21 17.02 -9.90 8.74
C GLU A 21 15.57 -9.42 8.85
N ASN A 22 15.24 -8.61 9.85
CA ASN A 22 13.90 -7.99 10.01
C ASN A 22 13.49 -7.06 8.86
N TRP A 23 14.44 -6.59 8.05
CA TRP A 23 14.18 -5.77 6.86
C TRP A 23 13.83 -6.60 5.62
N LYS A 24 14.11 -7.91 5.63
CA LYS A 24 13.85 -8.81 4.52
C LYS A 24 12.35 -8.81 4.19
N GLY A 25 12.04 -8.62 2.90
CA GLY A 25 10.67 -8.52 2.42
C GLY A 25 9.97 -7.18 2.67
N LYS A 26 10.49 -6.33 3.57
CA LYS A 26 9.94 -5.00 3.87
C LYS A 26 10.49 -3.89 2.97
N VAL A 27 11.65 -4.11 2.35
CA VAL A 27 12.28 -3.20 1.35
C VAL A 27 12.49 -3.92 0.00
N THR A 28 13.06 -3.23 -0.99
CA THR A 28 13.46 -3.86 -2.26
C THR A 28 14.74 -4.66 -2.09
N LYS A 29 14.90 -5.77 -2.82
CA LYS A 29 16.10 -6.62 -2.73
C LYS A 29 17.38 -5.85 -3.05
N ASP A 30 17.32 -4.98 -4.06
CA ASP A 30 18.45 -4.16 -4.50
C ASP A 30 18.92 -3.19 -3.41
N SER A 31 17.98 -2.64 -2.63
CA SER A 31 18.30 -1.74 -1.52
C SER A 31 18.75 -2.46 -0.26
N LEU A 32 18.35 -3.72 -0.08
CA LEU A 32 18.61 -4.48 1.15
C LEU A 32 20.12 -4.68 1.40
N SER A 33 20.87 -5.08 0.37
CA SER A 33 22.32 -5.28 0.47
C SER A 33 23.04 -3.97 0.82
N SER A 34 22.64 -2.87 0.21
CA SER A 34 23.16 -1.53 0.51
C SER A 34 22.91 -1.12 1.96
N LEU A 35 21.68 -1.30 2.45
CA LEU A 35 21.33 -0.98 3.84
C LEU A 35 22.06 -1.88 4.85
N GLN A 36 22.19 -3.17 4.56
CA GLN A 36 22.94 -4.12 5.41
C GLN A 36 24.44 -3.79 5.44
N GLY A 37 25.02 -3.37 4.31
CA GLY A 37 26.41 -2.91 4.25
C GLY A 37 26.65 -1.69 5.15
N ARG A 38 25.74 -0.72 5.13
CA ARG A 38 25.80 0.47 6.01
C ARG A 38 25.54 0.13 7.47
N LEU A 39 24.63 -0.80 7.75
CA LEU A 39 24.38 -1.30 9.10
C LEU A 39 25.66 -1.90 9.73
N ALA A 40 26.45 -2.62 8.94
CA ALA A 40 27.72 -3.21 9.39
C ALA A 40 28.81 -2.17 9.73
N GLN A 41 28.68 -0.92 9.26
CA GLN A 41 29.62 0.16 9.57
C GLN A 41 29.34 0.84 10.92
N ILE A 42 28.20 0.54 11.56
CA ILE A 42 27.83 1.13 12.85
C ILE A 42 28.63 0.44 13.97
N LYS A 43 29.45 1.23 14.68
CA LYS A 43 30.28 0.74 15.79
C LYS A 43 29.55 0.68 17.14
N ASN A 44 28.49 1.46 17.30
CA ASN A 44 27.77 1.60 18.57
C ASN A 44 26.57 0.65 18.63
N ALA A 45 26.62 -0.33 19.53
CA ALA A 45 25.53 -1.31 19.71
C ALA A 45 24.18 -0.68 20.08
N ASN A 46 24.16 0.45 20.81
CA ASN A 46 22.92 1.13 21.16
C ASN A 46 22.24 1.77 19.93
N SER A 47 23.03 2.26 18.97
CA SER A 47 22.54 2.78 17.69
C SER A 47 21.97 1.68 16.79
N ILE A 48 22.48 0.45 16.89
CA ILE A 48 21.92 -0.71 16.20
C ILE A 48 20.57 -1.10 16.81
N GLY A 49 20.45 -1.01 18.13
CA GLY A 49 19.18 -1.25 18.84
C GLY A 49 18.04 -0.34 18.36
N SER A 50 18.29 0.95 18.15
CA SER A 50 17.25 1.90 17.69
C SER A 50 16.68 1.55 16.31
N LEU A 51 17.49 0.96 15.42
CA LEU A 51 17.08 0.48 14.10
C LEU A 51 16.14 -0.74 14.18
N GLY A 52 16.27 -1.55 15.23
CA GLY A 52 15.37 -2.68 15.50
C GLY A 52 13.96 -2.25 15.93
N PHE A 53 13.82 -1.04 16.52
CA PHE A 53 12.54 -0.48 16.95
C PHE A 53 11.80 0.29 15.85
N LEU A 54 12.34 0.33 14.64
CA LEU A 54 11.68 0.99 13.51
C LEU A 54 10.34 0.33 13.19
N GLN A 55 9.28 1.15 13.20
CA GLN A 55 7.95 0.72 12.77
C GLN A 55 7.85 0.62 11.25
N LEU A 56 8.40 -0.47 10.72
CA LEU A 56 8.33 -0.84 9.31
C LEU A 56 7.03 -1.57 9.02
N LYS A 57 6.25 -1.03 8.08
CA LYS A 57 4.98 -1.62 7.65
C LYS A 57 5.25 -2.83 6.76
N SER A 58 4.34 -3.80 6.74
CA SER A 58 4.47 -4.99 5.88
C SER A 58 3.83 -4.72 4.51
N PRO A 59 4.61 -4.80 3.40
CA PRO A 59 4.04 -4.66 2.06
C PRO A 59 3.00 -5.73 1.74
N VAL A 60 3.14 -6.94 2.32
CA VAL A 60 2.19 -8.05 2.12
C VAL A 60 0.87 -7.78 2.83
N VAL A 61 0.90 -7.19 4.03
CA VAL A 61 -0.34 -6.77 4.72
C VAL A 61 -1.06 -5.71 3.90
N GLY A 62 -0.32 -4.74 3.33
CA GLY A 62 -0.90 -3.77 2.39
C GLY A 62 -1.56 -4.42 1.18
N LEU A 63 -0.95 -5.47 0.61
CA LEU A 63 -1.55 -6.23 -0.50
C LEU A 63 -2.81 -6.99 -0.09
N ILE A 64 -2.80 -7.69 1.05
CA ILE A 64 -3.97 -8.43 1.55
C ILE A 64 -5.13 -7.47 1.82
N LEU A 65 -4.85 -6.34 2.46
CA LEU A 65 -5.85 -5.30 2.71
C LEU A 65 -6.40 -4.70 1.42
N GLY A 66 -5.56 -4.48 0.42
CA GLY A 66 -6.02 -3.99 -0.88
C GLY A 66 -6.82 -5.03 -1.66
N LEU A 67 -6.49 -6.32 -1.51
CA LEU A 67 -7.19 -7.39 -2.21
C LEU A 67 -8.59 -7.62 -1.63
N LEU A 68 -8.70 -7.66 -0.30
CA LEU A 68 -9.96 -7.93 0.40
C LEU A 68 -10.81 -6.68 0.61
N PHE A 69 -10.17 -5.52 0.82
CA PHE A 69 -10.83 -4.27 1.21
C PHE A 69 -10.40 -3.08 0.33
N GLY A 70 -9.89 -3.31 -0.88
CA GLY A 70 -9.42 -2.24 -1.78
C GLY A 70 -10.53 -1.30 -2.24
N GLY A 71 -11.77 -1.78 -2.33
CA GLY A 71 -12.96 -0.95 -2.57
C GLY A 71 -13.28 0.01 -1.41
N PHE A 72 -12.76 -0.29 -0.21
CA PHE A 72 -12.83 0.59 0.97
C PHE A 72 -11.54 1.41 1.20
N ALA A 73 -10.58 1.35 0.27
CA ALA A 73 -9.29 2.01 0.37
C ALA A 73 -8.47 1.66 1.65
N ALA A 74 -8.71 0.49 2.25
CA ALA A 74 -8.03 0.06 3.47
C ALA A 74 -6.50 -0.02 3.30
N ASP A 75 -6.04 -0.38 2.10
CA ASP A 75 -4.63 -0.41 1.70
C ASP A 75 -3.97 0.98 1.78
N ARG A 76 -4.69 2.05 1.44
CA ARG A 76 -4.21 3.44 1.52
C ARG A 76 -4.17 3.96 2.95
N PHE A 77 -5.18 3.65 3.75
CA PHE A 77 -5.15 3.95 5.18
C PHE A 77 -4.04 3.22 5.90
N TYR A 78 -3.79 1.95 5.56
CA TYR A 78 -2.68 1.18 6.10
C TYR A 78 -1.33 1.81 5.73
N LYS A 79 -1.14 2.21 4.47
CA LYS A 79 0.08 2.89 4.04
C LYS A 79 0.28 4.23 4.76
N GLY A 80 -0.80 4.98 4.98
CA GLY A 80 -0.80 6.31 5.59
C GLY A 80 -1.20 7.44 4.63
N ASP A 81 -1.53 7.12 3.38
CA ASP A 81 -2.00 8.07 2.37
C ASP A 81 -3.51 8.33 2.54
N VAL A 82 -3.92 8.89 3.69
CA VAL A 82 -5.34 9.04 4.08
C VAL A 82 -6.13 9.85 3.06
N GLY A 83 -5.58 10.97 2.58
CA GLY A 83 -6.27 11.84 1.61
C GLY A 83 -6.59 11.13 0.29
N LEU A 84 -5.63 10.36 -0.24
CA LEU A 84 -5.84 9.58 -1.46
C LEU A 84 -6.82 8.43 -1.23
N GLY A 85 -6.84 7.86 -0.01
CA GLY A 85 -7.83 6.86 0.39
C GLY A 85 -9.26 7.41 0.41
N ILE A 86 -9.48 8.59 1.00
CA ILE A 86 -10.80 9.26 1.01
C ILE A 86 -11.23 9.60 -0.43
N LEU A 87 -10.33 10.12 -1.26
CA LEU A 87 -10.63 10.41 -2.65
C LEU A 87 -11.05 9.14 -3.41
N LYS A 88 -10.34 8.03 -3.22
CA LYS A 88 -10.68 6.73 -3.83
C LYS A 88 -12.07 6.27 -3.39
N LEU A 89 -12.42 6.42 -2.12
CA LEU A 89 -13.76 6.10 -1.61
C LEU A 89 -14.85 6.94 -2.28
N LEU A 90 -14.67 8.26 -2.34
CA LEU A 90 -15.65 9.15 -2.95
C LEU A 90 -15.84 8.85 -4.44
N VAL A 91 -14.76 8.58 -5.15
CA VAL A 91 -14.82 8.25 -6.59
C VAL A 91 -15.50 6.89 -6.80
N VAL A 92 -15.12 5.85 -6.05
CA VAL A 92 -15.68 4.49 -6.23
C VAL A 92 -17.15 4.44 -5.81
N TRP A 93 -17.48 4.92 -4.61
CA TRP A 93 -18.84 4.85 -4.09
C TRP A 93 -19.75 5.92 -4.70
N GLY A 94 -19.23 7.12 -4.96
CA GLY A 94 -19.96 8.18 -5.66
C GLY A 94 -20.28 7.80 -7.10
N SER A 95 -19.33 7.21 -7.84
CA SER A 95 -19.61 6.72 -9.21
C SER A 95 -20.59 5.55 -9.21
N PHE A 96 -20.50 4.63 -8.25
CA PHE A 96 -21.46 3.53 -8.10
C PHE A 96 -22.88 4.07 -7.85
N PHE A 97 -23.04 5.02 -6.93
CA PHE A 97 -24.33 5.64 -6.66
C PHE A 97 -24.88 6.39 -7.89
N MET A 98 -24.01 7.13 -8.58
CA MET A 98 -24.40 7.82 -9.81
C MET A 98 -24.84 6.85 -10.91
N ALA A 99 -24.13 5.72 -11.08
CA ALA A 99 -24.49 4.69 -12.04
C ALA A 99 -25.87 4.07 -11.75
N MET A 100 -26.19 3.83 -10.48
CA MET A 100 -27.52 3.37 -10.07
C MET A 100 -28.62 4.37 -10.42
N MET A 101 -28.38 5.67 -10.19
CA MET A 101 -29.32 6.73 -10.56
C MET A 101 -29.50 6.84 -12.07
N VAL A 102 -28.41 6.77 -12.84
CA VAL A 102 -28.46 6.81 -14.31
C VAL A 102 -29.21 5.61 -14.87
N GLY A 103 -28.98 4.40 -14.35
CA GLY A 103 -29.70 3.20 -14.80
C GLY A 103 -31.19 3.21 -14.48
N ALA A 104 -31.57 3.71 -13.29
CA ALA A 104 -32.97 3.88 -12.93
C ALA A 104 -33.64 4.94 -13.83
N PHE A 105 -32.97 6.06 -14.05
CA PHE A 105 -33.45 7.13 -14.92
C PHE A 105 -33.60 6.67 -16.37
N SER A 106 -32.60 5.99 -16.94
CA SER A 106 -32.65 5.50 -18.32
C SER A 106 -33.79 4.50 -18.52
N THR A 107 -34.05 3.63 -17.55
CA THR A 107 -35.18 2.70 -17.57
C THR A 107 -36.53 3.45 -17.54
N ALA A 108 -36.66 4.44 -16.66
CA ALA A 108 -37.88 5.24 -16.55
C ALA A 108 -38.16 6.06 -17.83
N VAL A 109 -37.14 6.74 -18.38
CA VAL A 109 -37.26 7.49 -19.63
C VAL A 109 -37.60 6.56 -20.79
N GLY A 110 -36.94 5.41 -20.87
CA GLY A 110 -37.25 4.38 -21.86
C GLY A 110 -38.71 3.92 -21.79
N ALA A 111 -39.23 3.67 -20.58
CA ALA A 111 -40.60 3.27 -20.35
C ALA A 111 -41.61 4.32 -20.84
N VAL A 112 -41.35 5.60 -20.56
CA VAL A 112 -42.22 6.71 -21.00
C VAL A 112 -42.16 6.88 -22.52
N ALA A 113 -40.99 6.72 -23.12
CA ALA A 113 -40.81 6.97 -24.55
C ALA A 113 -41.36 5.85 -25.44
N ALA A 114 -41.23 4.58 -25.03
CA ALA A 114 -41.54 3.43 -25.89
C ALA A 114 -42.11 2.21 -25.12
N GLY A 115 -42.77 2.45 -23.98
CA GLY A 115 -43.40 1.40 -23.19
C GLY A 115 -42.42 0.34 -22.70
N GLU A 116 -42.85 -0.91 -22.66
CA GLU A 116 -42.05 -2.02 -22.13
C GLU A 116 -40.74 -2.27 -22.92
N ALA A 117 -40.79 -2.16 -24.25
CA ALA A 117 -39.61 -2.29 -25.10
C ALA A 117 -38.59 -1.18 -24.83
N GLY A 118 -39.08 0.06 -24.63
CA GLY A 118 -38.23 1.18 -24.25
C GLY A 118 -37.62 1.02 -22.86
N ALA A 119 -38.38 0.52 -21.89
CA ALA A 119 -37.89 0.22 -20.55
C ALA A 119 -36.73 -0.79 -20.58
N ALA A 120 -36.89 -1.87 -21.34
CA ALA A 120 -35.85 -2.89 -21.53
C ALA A 120 -34.58 -2.29 -22.18
N ALA A 121 -34.73 -1.48 -23.23
CA ALA A 121 -33.60 -0.81 -23.88
C ALA A 121 -32.87 0.16 -22.93
N GLY A 122 -33.63 0.94 -22.14
CA GLY A 122 -33.10 1.85 -21.12
C GLY A 122 -32.32 1.13 -20.02
N MET A 123 -32.80 -0.03 -19.58
CA MET A 123 -32.11 -0.89 -18.61
C MET A 123 -30.79 -1.44 -19.18
N VAL A 124 -30.81 -1.98 -20.40
CA VAL A 124 -29.61 -2.53 -21.06
C VAL A 124 -28.55 -1.45 -21.24
N ALA A 125 -28.95 -0.25 -21.66
CA ALA A 125 -28.03 0.89 -21.78
C ALA A 125 -27.42 1.28 -20.43
N GLY A 126 -28.23 1.35 -19.36
CA GLY A 126 -27.76 1.67 -18.01
C GLY A 126 -26.78 0.64 -17.45
N LEU A 127 -27.08 -0.65 -17.58
CA LEU A 127 -26.20 -1.75 -17.15
C LEU A 127 -24.91 -1.79 -17.97
N GLY A 128 -24.98 -1.55 -19.28
CA GLY A 128 -23.81 -1.49 -20.15
C GLY A 128 -22.83 -0.39 -19.73
N PHE A 129 -23.33 0.82 -19.44
CA PHE A 129 -22.51 1.91 -18.91
C PHE A 129 -21.91 1.56 -17.54
N GLY A 130 -22.70 0.97 -16.64
CA GLY A 130 -22.22 0.52 -15.33
C GLY A 130 -21.11 -0.53 -15.44
N PHE A 131 -21.23 -1.47 -16.39
CA PHE A 131 -20.24 -2.53 -16.59
C PHE A 131 -18.89 -1.99 -17.09
N VAL A 132 -18.88 -1.02 -18.00
CA VAL A 132 -17.65 -0.35 -18.45
C VAL A 132 -16.97 0.37 -17.28
N GLY A 133 -17.75 1.10 -16.47
CA GLY A 133 -17.23 1.76 -15.26
C GLY A 133 -16.65 0.77 -14.25
N PHE A 134 -17.32 -0.37 -14.06
CA PHE A 134 -16.82 -1.46 -13.21
C PHE A 134 -15.46 -1.99 -13.69
N LEU A 135 -15.30 -2.25 -14.98
CA LEU A 135 -14.02 -2.72 -15.54
C LEU A 135 -12.90 -1.69 -15.31
N ILE A 136 -13.16 -0.40 -15.57
CA ILE A 136 -12.19 0.67 -15.33
C ILE A 136 -11.80 0.74 -13.85
N GLY A 137 -12.79 0.71 -12.95
CA GLY A 137 -12.56 0.70 -11.51
C GLY A 137 -11.78 -0.53 -11.03
N PHE A 138 -12.07 -1.70 -11.61
CA PHE A 138 -11.36 -2.94 -11.32
C PHE A 138 -9.89 -2.86 -11.74
N PHE A 139 -9.61 -2.39 -12.96
CA PHE A 139 -8.23 -2.14 -13.41
C PHE A 139 -7.52 -1.11 -12.52
N TRP A 140 -8.22 -0.04 -12.12
CA TRP A 140 -7.67 0.95 -11.19
C TRP A 140 -7.26 0.29 -9.86
N ILE A 141 -8.12 -0.53 -9.24
CA ILE A 141 -7.82 -1.25 -8.00
C ILE A 141 -6.60 -2.16 -8.15
N LEU A 142 -6.48 -2.89 -9.28
CA LEU A 142 -5.33 -3.74 -9.55
C LEU A 142 -4.01 -2.95 -9.70
N LEU A 143 -4.04 -1.80 -10.38
CA LEU A 143 -2.87 -0.92 -10.47
C LEU A 143 -2.51 -0.32 -9.11
N ASP A 144 -3.52 0.02 -8.32
CA ASP A 144 -3.35 0.60 -6.99
C ASP A 144 -2.65 -0.38 -6.03
N LEU A 145 -2.98 -1.68 -6.10
CA LEU A 145 -2.31 -2.74 -5.35
C LEU A 145 -0.78 -2.73 -5.55
N LEU A 146 -0.34 -2.59 -6.80
CA LEU A 146 1.09 -2.50 -7.13
C LEU A 146 1.72 -1.20 -6.62
N LEU A 147 0.98 -0.08 -6.72
CA LEU A 147 1.43 1.21 -6.22
C LEU A 147 1.58 1.23 -4.70
N VAL A 148 0.66 0.60 -3.96
CA VAL A 148 0.74 0.48 -2.50
C VAL A 148 1.91 -0.40 -2.09
N TRP A 149 2.08 -1.55 -2.73
CA TRP A 149 3.20 -2.45 -2.43
C TRP A 149 4.56 -1.77 -2.66
N LYS A 150 4.73 -1.09 -3.82
CA LYS A 150 5.94 -0.32 -4.11
C LYS A 150 6.09 0.86 -3.15
N GLY A 151 4.99 1.53 -2.81
CA GLY A 151 4.95 2.66 -1.89
C GLY A 151 5.44 2.28 -0.49
N ILE A 152 4.89 1.23 0.12
CA ILE A 152 5.27 0.79 1.47
C ILE A 152 6.77 0.44 1.52
N LYS A 153 7.30 -0.25 0.49
CA LYS A 153 8.73 -0.56 0.41
C LYS A 153 9.61 0.67 0.35
N ARG A 154 9.18 1.69 -0.41
CA ARG A 154 9.88 2.97 -0.51
C ARG A 154 9.85 3.73 0.82
N ASP A 155 8.71 3.76 1.49
CA ASP A 155 8.55 4.44 2.78
C ASP A 155 9.39 3.77 3.88
N ASN A 156 9.42 2.43 3.90
CA ASN A 156 10.30 1.66 4.79
C ASN A 156 11.78 1.93 4.51
N PHE A 157 12.19 1.94 3.23
CA PHE A 157 13.56 2.27 2.85
C PHE A 157 13.96 3.67 3.35
N ASN A 158 13.11 4.68 3.13
CA ASN A 158 13.38 6.04 3.57
C ASN A 158 13.53 6.13 5.09
N LYS A 159 12.67 5.45 5.86
CA LYS A 159 12.78 5.40 7.32
C LYS A 159 14.11 4.79 7.79
N ILE A 160 14.50 3.66 7.22
CA ILE A 160 15.77 3.00 7.56
C ILE A 160 16.93 3.90 7.16
N ASN A 161 16.92 4.44 5.94
CA ASN A 161 17.95 5.30 5.41
C ASN A 161 18.16 6.54 6.29
N THR A 162 17.08 7.21 6.70
CA THR A 162 17.15 8.36 7.61
C THR A 162 17.75 7.97 8.96
N GLN A 163 17.37 6.84 9.54
CA GLN A 163 17.95 6.40 10.81
C GLN A 163 19.43 6.01 10.70
N LEU A 164 19.83 5.38 9.60
CA LEU A 164 21.24 5.09 9.31
C LEU A 164 22.06 6.39 9.21
N LEU A 165 21.53 7.41 8.54
CA LEU A 165 22.17 8.73 8.45
C LEU A 165 22.32 9.38 9.84
N LEU A 166 21.31 9.25 10.71
CA LEU A 166 21.40 9.72 12.10
C LEU A 166 22.44 8.92 12.92
N CYS A 167 22.74 7.69 12.54
CA CYS A 167 23.81 6.88 13.11
C CYS A 167 25.20 7.18 12.49
N GLY A 168 25.28 8.10 11.52
CA GLY A 168 26.53 8.54 10.90
C GLY A 168 27.01 7.68 9.73
N VAL A 169 26.13 6.88 9.10
CA VAL A 169 26.44 5.98 7.96
C VAL A 169 25.43 6.09 6.83
#